data_AF-A0A2N7TQA6-F1
#
_entry.id   AF-A0A2N7TQA6-F1
#
_cell.length_a   1.000
_cell.length_b   1.000
_cell.length_c   1.000
_cell.angle_alpha   90.00
_cell.angle_beta   90.00
_cell.angle_gamma   90.00
#
_symmetry.space_group_name_H-M   'P 1'
#
loop_
_entity.id
_entity.type
_entity.pdbx_description
1 polymer ?
#
loop_
_entity_poly.entity_id
_entity_poly.type
_entity_poly.pdbx_seq_one_letter_code
_entity_poly.pdbx_strand_id
1 'polypeptide(L)'
;MPPIADTRAAPAPDRVVPTEEALYSLSGMWCSGCALAIEHRLGRLPGVHRVGVDYAGATLLVEGEPEAIAEATLATAVARLGYRVHPLASAPDAEARLDAESRRLAGRFAVAALFGMWTMLASLLIYAGALPEPRLERVMALVSGAFALPVVLHAGVPFYVAAWRTLRARRPGMDALVSLGVAAALAVSVWLLWRGSAEVYFDTAVMLILLLLAGRWVETLARYRSLRALEGLVPATAEATVLREGGAIRVPLEEVATGERIRVAAGERVPLDGELLDAGARLDLSPLTGESRPCRMTRGDRVAAGSRNRGGSFTLAVTAPAGECRLDRLYRDMQRQQAAKGQRRALAERFAAWLSPLALGLSLATLALLMAFGVAAEEAVVRALSVLVVACPCAVGLAVPLATLAGSARGLERGVAFRDPAALELAGGVRSVAFDKTGTL
;
A
#
# COMPACT_ATOMS: atom_id res chain seq x y z
N MET A 1 -60.13 -38.87 6.73
CA MET A 1 -58.79 -38.34 6.39
C MET A 1 -58.95 -36.86 6.08
N PRO A 2 -58.22 -35.96 6.77
CA PRO A 2 -58.39 -34.51 6.61
C PRO A 2 -57.72 -34.02 5.32
N PRO A 3 -58.08 -32.83 4.81
CA PRO A 3 -57.40 -32.21 3.68
C PRO A 3 -56.03 -31.70 4.12
N ILE A 4 -55.02 -31.97 3.30
CA ILE A 4 -53.64 -31.49 3.48
C ILE A 4 -53.63 -29.99 3.18
N ALA A 5 -53.32 -29.17 4.20
CA ALA A 5 -53.09 -27.75 4.03
C ALA A 5 -51.76 -27.53 3.27
N ASP A 6 -51.85 -26.89 2.10
CA ASP A 6 -50.70 -26.46 1.31
C ASP A 6 -50.12 -25.18 1.92
N THR A 7 -49.23 -25.32 2.90
CA THR A 7 -48.41 -24.21 3.40
C THR A 7 -47.11 -24.10 2.61
N ARG A 8 -47.21 -23.75 1.33
CA ARG A 8 -46.08 -23.16 0.61
C ARG A 8 -45.96 -21.70 1.04
N ALA A 9 -45.10 -21.46 2.01
CA ALA A 9 -44.62 -20.13 2.34
C ALA A 9 -44.09 -19.47 1.05
N ALA A 10 -44.65 -18.32 0.70
CA ALA A 10 -44.15 -17.51 -0.41
C ALA A 10 -42.66 -17.22 -0.19
N PRO A 11 -41.80 -17.32 -1.22
CA PRO A 11 -40.43 -16.87 -1.10
C PRO A 11 -40.46 -15.40 -0.68
N ALA A 12 -39.75 -15.08 0.42
CA ALA A 12 -39.59 -13.72 0.89
C ALA A 12 -39.07 -12.86 -0.29
N PRO A 13 -39.58 -11.63 -0.47
CA PRO A 13 -39.12 -10.76 -1.54
C PRO A 13 -37.60 -10.60 -1.41
N ASP A 14 -36.87 -10.84 -2.51
CA ASP A 14 -35.44 -10.54 -2.63
C ASP A 14 -35.22 -9.12 -2.14
N ARG A 15 -34.68 -8.97 -0.93
CA ARG A 15 -34.20 -7.68 -0.45
C ARG A 15 -33.04 -7.32 -1.35
N VAL A 16 -33.27 -6.42 -2.29
CA VAL A 16 -32.21 -5.68 -2.97
C VAL A 16 -31.55 -4.84 -1.89
N VAL A 17 -30.55 -5.40 -1.20
CA VAL A 17 -29.76 -4.67 -0.22
C VAL A 17 -28.91 -3.65 -1.00
N PRO A 18 -28.97 -2.35 -0.68
CA PRO A 18 -28.19 -1.35 -1.38
C PRO A 18 -26.70 -1.66 -1.22
N THR A 19 -26.02 -1.80 -2.34
CA THR A 19 -24.57 -1.95 -2.39
C THR A 19 -23.93 -0.57 -2.23
N GLU A 20 -23.15 -0.40 -1.18
CA GLU A 20 -22.36 0.80 -0.93
C GLU A 20 -20.88 0.53 -1.14
N GLU A 21 -20.14 1.60 -1.39
CA GLU A 21 -18.69 1.58 -1.55
C GLU A 21 -18.06 2.51 -0.52
N ALA A 22 -17.04 2.02 0.17
CA ALA A 22 -16.31 2.78 1.19
C ALA A 22 -14.78 2.70 0.99
N LEU A 23 -14.12 3.80 1.35
CA LEU A 23 -12.66 3.95 1.31
C LEU A 23 -12.13 4.19 2.73
N TYR A 24 -11.11 3.43 3.11
CA TYR A 24 -10.48 3.49 4.42
C TYR A 24 -8.96 3.49 4.31
N SER A 25 -8.28 3.96 5.35
CA SER A 25 -6.84 3.81 5.49
C SER A 25 -6.49 2.61 6.37
N LEU A 26 -5.41 1.92 6.02
CA LEU A 26 -4.90 0.74 6.70
C LEU A 26 -3.55 1.03 7.37
N SER A 27 -3.35 0.47 8.57
CA SER A 27 -2.10 0.55 9.31
C SER A 27 -1.54 -0.84 9.64
N GLY A 28 -0.21 -0.94 9.67
CA GLY A 28 0.52 -2.14 10.11
C GLY A 28 0.82 -3.15 9.00
N MET A 29 0.60 -2.78 7.73
CA MET A 29 1.06 -3.54 6.57
C MET A 29 2.56 -3.32 6.34
N TRP A 30 3.28 -4.38 6.01
CA TRP A 30 4.72 -4.33 5.70
C TRP A 30 5.03 -4.83 4.28
N CYS A 31 4.03 -5.39 3.60
CA CYS A 31 4.18 -6.03 2.32
C CYS A 31 2.86 -6.09 1.56
N SER A 32 2.96 -6.32 0.25
CA SER A 32 1.81 -6.71 -0.59
C SER A 32 1.14 -8.01 -0.13
N GLY A 33 1.89 -8.94 0.47
CA GLY A 33 1.32 -10.13 1.10
C GLY A 33 0.32 -9.80 2.22
N CYS A 34 0.58 -8.73 3.00
CA CYS A 34 -0.37 -8.23 4.01
C CYS A 34 -1.65 -7.74 3.34
N ALA A 35 -1.55 -7.01 2.24
CA ALA A 35 -2.71 -6.55 1.47
C ALA A 35 -3.58 -7.72 0.98
N LEU A 36 -2.96 -8.75 0.38
CA LEU A 36 -3.66 -9.97 -0.05
C LEU A 36 -4.31 -10.72 1.12
N ALA A 37 -3.65 -10.77 2.28
CA ALA A 37 -4.20 -11.40 3.48
C ALA A 37 -5.45 -10.66 4.00
N ILE A 38 -5.43 -9.32 3.95
CA ILE A 38 -6.57 -8.48 4.31
C ILE A 38 -7.71 -8.67 3.31
N GLU A 39 -7.44 -8.58 2.00
CA GLU A 39 -8.44 -8.81 0.93
C GLU A 39 -9.13 -10.17 1.09
N HIS A 40 -8.33 -11.22 1.29
CA HIS A 40 -8.85 -12.58 1.44
C HIS A 40 -9.69 -12.75 2.71
N ARG A 41 -9.37 -12.02 3.79
CA ARG A 41 -10.14 -12.05 5.03
C ARG A 41 -11.45 -11.28 4.90
N LEU A 42 -11.41 -10.09 4.32
CA LEU A 42 -12.55 -9.20 4.16
C LEU A 42 -13.52 -9.73 3.09
N GLY A 43 -13.02 -10.26 1.97
CA GLY A 43 -13.85 -10.84 0.91
C GLY A 43 -14.56 -12.14 1.30
N ARG A 44 -14.34 -12.64 2.53
CA ARG A 44 -15.07 -13.78 3.11
C ARG A 44 -16.13 -13.36 4.12
N LEU A 45 -16.25 -12.07 4.40
CA LEU A 45 -17.33 -11.56 5.24
C LEU A 45 -18.65 -11.63 4.45
N PRO A 46 -19.74 -12.11 5.08
CA PRO A 46 -21.06 -12.01 4.47
C PRO A 46 -21.42 -10.54 4.24
N GLY A 47 -22.03 -10.23 3.10
CA GLY A 47 -22.37 -8.87 2.70
C GLY A 47 -21.22 -8.08 2.04
N VAL A 48 -19.99 -8.61 1.98
CA VAL A 48 -18.90 -8.00 1.20
C VAL A 48 -18.88 -8.58 -0.21
N HIS A 49 -19.04 -7.74 -1.23
CA HIS A 49 -19.03 -8.15 -2.63
C HIS A 49 -17.67 -7.99 -3.30
N ARG A 50 -16.97 -6.89 -3.01
CA ARG A 50 -15.65 -6.60 -3.59
C ARG A 50 -14.73 -5.98 -2.57
N VAL A 51 -13.45 -6.36 -2.62
CA VAL A 51 -12.39 -5.77 -1.80
C VAL A 51 -11.16 -5.54 -2.66
N GLY A 52 -10.59 -4.35 -2.54
CA GLY A 52 -9.27 -4.02 -3.07
C GLY A 52 -8.44 -3.36 -1.98
N VAL A 53 -7.24 -3.87 -1.75
CA VAL A 53 -6.26 -3.23 -0.87
C VAL A 53 -5.08 -2.82 -1.71
N ASP A 54 -4.83 -1.52 -1.74
CA ASP A 54 -3.60 -0.99 -2.27
C ASP A 54 -2.57 -0.84 -1.14
N TYR A 55 -1.52 -1.66 -1.22
CA TYR A 55 -0.39 -1.53 -0.31
C TYR A 55 0.35 -0.19 -0.51
N ALA A 56 0.36 0.38 -1.73
CA ALA A 56 1.08 1.63 -1.98
C ALA A 56 0.41 2.84 -1.31
N GLY A 57 -0.89 3.02 -1.49
CA GLY A 57 -1.67 4.07 -0.82
C GLY A 57 -2.00 3.78 0.65
N ALA A 58 -1.71 2.56 1.12
CA ALA A 58 -2.22 2.05 2.39
C ALA A 58 -3.75 2.21 2.48
N THR A 59 -4.43 1.96 1.37
CA THR A 59 -5.87 2.25 1.20
C THR A 59 -6.63 0.94 1.00
N LEU A 60 -7.80 0.85 1.63
CA LEU A 60 -8.78 -0.20 1.47
C LEU A 60 -9.99 0.37 0.74
N LEU A 61 -10.33 -0.23 -0.39
CA LEU A 61 -11.58 -0.07 -1.11
C LEU A 61 -12.45 -1.30 -0.85
N VAL A 62 -13.69 -1.09 -0.42
CA VAL A 62 -14.63 -2.18 -0.16
C VAL A 62 -16.00 -1.82 -0.73
N GLU A 63 -16.63 -2.78 -1.39
CA GLU A 63 -18.01 -2.68 -1.90
C GLU A 63 -18.84 -3.79 -1.23
N GLY A 64 -20.00 -3.43 -0.67
CA GLY A 64 -20.79 -4.34 0.15
C GLY A 64 -22.07 -3.74 0.71
N GLU A 65 -22.76 -4.53 1.53
CA GLU A 65 -23.88 -4.08 2.34
C GLU A 65 -23.38 -3.12 3.45
N PRO A 66 -24.13 -2.06 3.82
CA PRO A 66 -23.65 -0.99 4.70
C PRO A 66 -23.14 -1.49 6.06
N GLU A 67 -23.81 -2.47 6.68
CA GLU A 67 -23.39 -3.05 7.96
C GLU A 67 -22.11 -3.90 7.84
N ALA A 68 -21.94 -4.58 6.70
CA ALA A 68 -20.79 -5.43 6.44
C ALA A 68 -19.51 -4.61 6.17
N ILE A 69 -19.67 -3.43 5.55
CA ILE A 69 -18.55 -2.52 5.20
C ILE A 69 -18.30 -1.44 6.24
N ALA A 70 -19.09 -1.37 7.32
CA ALA A 70 -18.87 -0.42 8.40
C ALA A 70 -17.48 -0.59 9.03
N GLU A 71 -16.85 0.55 9.39
CA GLU A 71 -15.49 0.57 9.95
C GLU A 71 -15.34 -0.39 11.14
N ALA A 72 -16.31 -0.43 12.06
CA ALA A 72 -16.25 -1.30 13.24
C ALA A 72 -16.19 -2.79 12.88
N THR A 73 -16.98 -3.21 11.87
CA THR A 73 -17.01 -4.59 11.37
C THR A 73 -15.68 -4.96 10.72
N LEU A 74 -15.19 -4.09 9.82
CA LEU A 74 -13.92 -4.27 9.12
C LEU A 74 -12.72 -4.25 10.09
N ALA A 75 -12.68 -3.29 11.02
CA ALA A 75 -11.64 -3.17 12.04
C ALA A 75 -11.57 -4.43 12.89
N THR A 76 -12.71 -4.98 13.33
CA THR A 76 -12.76 -6.23 14.09
C THR A 76 -12.25 -7.41 13.25
N ALA A 77 -12.60 -7.47 11.97
CA ALA A 77 -12.18 -8.54 11.08
C ALA A 77 -10.66 -8.54 10.84
N VAL A 78 -10.05 -7.36 10.66
CA VAL A 78 -8.60 -7.23 10.40
C VAL A 78 -7.76 -7.16 11.67
N ALA A 79 -8.32 -6.75 12.81
CA ALA A 79 -7.61 -6.72 14.10
C ALA A 79 -7.16 -8.12 14.52
N ARG A 80 -7.93 -9.16 14.17
CA ARG A 80 -7.54 -10.58 14.38
C ARG A 80 -6.27 -10.97 13.62
N LEU A 81 -5.94 -10.25 12.55
CA LEU A 81 -4.71 -10.39 11.79
C LEU A 81 -3.62 -9.40 12.24
N GLY A 82 -3.93 -8.49 13.17
CA GLY A 82 -2.99 -7.49 13.69
C GLY A 82 -2.85 -6.23 12.82
N TYR A 83 -3.83 -5.96 11.96
CA TYR A 83 -3.93 -4.71 11.18
C TYR A 83 -4.98 -3.78 11.79
N ARG A 84 -4.95 -2.50 11.42
CA ARG A 84 -5.95 -1.51 11.84
C ARG A 84 -6.55 -0.83 10.61
N VAL A 85 -7.86 -0.62 10.64
CA VAL A 85 -8.61 0.20 9.68
C VAL A 85 -8.92 1.52 10.38
N HIS A 86 -8.82 2.61 9.63
CA HIS A 86 -9.14 3.97 10.07
C HIS A 86 -9.92 4.67 8.97
N PRO A 87 -10.63 5.77 9.28
CA PRO A 87 -11.12 6.69 8.27
C PRO A 87 -10.00 7.10 7.32
N LEU A 88 -10.35 7.38 6.06
CA LEU A 88 -9.40 7.77 5.04
C LEU A 88 -8.56 8.97 5.53
N ALA A 89 -7.24 8.77 5.61
CA ALA A 89 -6.33 9.80 6.10
C ALA A 89 -6.26 10.99 5.14
N SER A 90 -6.11 12.18 5.70
CA SER A 90 -5.78 13.38 4.93
C SER A 90 -4.40 13.23 4.27
N ALA A 91 -4.14 13.97 3.18
CA ALA A 91 -2.85 13.91 2.48
C ALA A 91 -1.64 14.25 3.40
N PRO A 92 -1.69 15.29 4.25
CA PRO A 92 -0.60 15.60 5.19
C PRO A 92 -0.34 14.47 6.20
N ASP A 93 -1.39 13.82 6.70
CA ASP A 93 -1.27 12.71 7.63
C ASP A 93 -0.65 11.47 6.97
N ALA A 94 -0.99 11.22 5.69
CA ALA A 94 -0.41 10.13 4.91
C ALA A 94 1.09 10.34 4.66
N GLU A 95 1.52 11.57 4.36
CA GLU A 95 2.93 11.91 4.16
C GLU A 95 3.75 11.70 5.45
N ALA A 96 3.30 12.27 6.57
CA ALA A 96 3.99 12.15 7.85
C ALA A 96 4.16 10.69 8.29
N ARG A 97 3.16 9.84 8.01
CA ARG A 97 3.22 8.39 8.27
C ARG A 97 4.28 7.70 7.42
N LEU A 98 4.35 8.01 6.12
CA LEU A 98 5.34 7.42 5.21
C LEU A 98 6.76 7.86 5.54
N ASP A 99 6.94 9.11 5.97
CA ASP A 99 8.24 9.60 6.44
C ASP A 99 8.70 8.86 7.70
N ALA A 100 7.79 8.66 8.66
CA ALA A 100 8.09 7.86 9.84
C ALA A 100 8.41 6.40 9.51
N GLU A 101 7.70 5.79 8.55
CA GLU A 101 7.96 4.44 8.06
C GLU A 101 9.33 4.33 7.38
N SER A 102 9.65 5.28 6.50
CA SER A 102 10.93 5.36 5.78
C SER A 102 12.11 5.46 6.76
N ARG A 103 12.02 6.33 7.77
CA ARG A 103 13.06 6.46 8.82
C ARG A 103 13.25 5.18 9.62
N ARG A 104 12.16 4.48 9.97
CA ARG A 104 12.22 3.19 10.68
C ARG A 104 12.87 2.10 9.82
N LEU A 105 12.53 2.03 8.53
CA LEU A 105 13.15 1.09 7.59
C LEU A 105 14.63 1.40 7.39
N ALA A 106 15.00 2.67 7.21
CA ALA A 106 16.39 3.10 7.08
C ALA A 106 17.21 2.74 8.33
N GLY A 107 16.68 2.96 9.54
CA GLY A 107 17.36 2.58 10.78
C GLY A 107 17.61 1.07 10.88
N ARG A 108 16.61 0.24 10.54
CA ARG A 108 16.79 -1.22 10.52
C ARG A 108 17.73 -1.67 9.42
N PHE A 109 17.70 -1.03 8.25
CA PHE A 109 18.62 -1.30 7.16
C PHE A 109 20.05 -0.98 7.58
N ALA A 110 20.29 0.14 8.27
CA ALA A 110 21.60 0.50 8.79
C ALA A 110 22.13 -0.54 9.78
N VAL A 111 21.28 -1.03 10.71
CA VAL A 111 21.64 -2.13 11.61
C VAL A 111 21.96 -3.40 10.81
N ALA A 112 21.10 -3.79 9.87
CA ALA A 112 21.31 -4.98 9.04
C ALA A 112 22.61 -4.90 8.22
N ALA A 113 22.92 -3.73 7.65
CA ALA A 113 24.10 -3.51 6.83
C ALA A 113 25.38 -3.51 7.68
N LEU A 114 25.38 -2.80 8.82
CA LEU A 114 26.54 -2.72 9.71
C LEU A 114 26.90 -4.10 10.26
N PHE A 115 25.93 -4.78 10.87
CA PHE A 115 26.15 -6.10 11.47
C PHE A 115 26.32 -7.17 10.40
N GLY A 116 25.59 -7.07 9.29
CA GLY A 116 25.71 -8.02 8.19
C GLY A 116 27.04 -7.96 7.46
N MET A 117 27.67 -6.78 7.38
CA MET A 117 29.03 -6.64 6.86
C MET A 117 30.03 -7.48 7.68
N TRP A 118 29.92 -7.48 9.01
CA TRP A 118 30.79 -8.27 9.88
C TRP A 118 30.51 -9.77 9.80
N THR A 119 29.22 -10.17 9.73
CA THR A 119 28.84 -11.57 9.47
C THR A 119 29.42 -12.05 8.14
N MET A 120 29.26 -11.26 7.07
CA MET A 120 29.78 -11.58 5.74
C MET A 120 31.30 -11.68 5.70
N LEU A 121 32.01 -10.77 6.37
CA LEU A 121 33.47 -10.81 6.44
C LEU A 121 33.96 -12.11 7.11
N ALA A 122 33.32 -12.51 8.20
CA ALA A 122 33.64 -13.75 8.89
C ALA A 122 33.35 -15.00 8.03
N SER A 123 32.18 -15.05 7.38
CA SER A 123 31.83 -16.14 6.46
C SER A 123 32.74 -16.20 5.23
N LEU A 124 33.14 -15.06 4.68
CA LEU A 124 34.08 -15.00 3.55
C LEU A 124 35.46 -15.56 3.93
N LEU A 125 35.95 -15.26 5.13
CA LEU A 125 37.22 -15.81 5.64
C LEU A 125 37.19 -17.34 5.76
N ILE A 126 36.05 -17.89 6.19
CA ILE A 126 35.83 -19.34 6.28
C ILE A 126 35.78 -19.95 4.87
N TYR A 127 34.94 -19.43 3.97
CA TYR A 127 34.78 -19.97 2.61
C TYR A 127 36.03 -19.85 1.75
N ALA A 128 36.83 -18.80 1.94
CA ALA A 128 38.09 -18.61 1.22
C ALA A 128 39.21 -19.53 1.72
N GLY A 129 39.02 -20.27 2.83
CA GLY A 129 40.08 -21.04 3.47
C GLY A 129 41.25 -20.16 3.93
N ALA A 130 40.99 -18.88 4.19
CA ALA A 130 42.02 -17.89 4.51
C ALA A 130 42.53 -18.00 5.96
N LEU A 131 41.96 -18.92 6.74
CA LEU A 131 42.25 -19.12 8.15
C LEU A 131 43.21 -20.30 8.32
N PRO A 132 44.39 -20.11 8.94
CA PRO A 132 45.42 -21.15 9.03
C PRO A 132 45.09 -22.28 10.02
N GLU A 133 44.11 -22.09 10.90
CA GLU A 133 43.82 -23.04 11.99
C GLU A 133 42.32 -23.35 12.12
N PRO A 134 41.93 -24.63 12.31
CA PRO A 134 40.52 -25.04 12.53
C PRO A 134 39.88 -24.49 13.80
N ARG A 135 40.68 -24.00 14.76
CA ARG A 135 40.18 -23.29 15.94
C ARG A 135 39.73 -21.88 15.57
N LEU A 136 40.50 -21.20 14.73
CA LEU A 136 40.20 -19.84 14.30
C LEU A 136 38.95 -19.81 13.39
N GLU A 137 38.77 -20.82 12.53
CA GLU A 137 37.53 -21.01 11.76
C GLU A 137 36.30 -21.10 12.66
N ARG A 138 36.36 -21.90 13.72
CA ARG A 138 35.27 -22.01 14.70
C ARG A 138 34.99 -20.71 15.44
N VAL A 139 36.04 -19.97 15.82
CA VAL A 139 35.88 -18.64 16.42
C VAL A 139 35.22 -17.69 15.43
N MET A 140 35.62 -17.69 14.16
CA MET A 140 34.98 -16.87 13.13
C MET A 140 33.53 -17.28 12.87
N ALA A 141 33.19 -18.56 12.94
CA ALA A 141 31.81 -19.04 12.83
C ALA A 141 30.93 -18.54 13.99
N LEU A 142 31.47 -18.56 15.23
CA LEU A 142 30.81 -17.99 16.41
C LEU A 142 30.63 -16.47 16.28
N VAL A 143 31.67 -15.76 15.82
CA VAL A 143 31.63 -14.32 15.58
C VAL A 143 30.59 -13.98 14.50
N SER A 144 30.54 -14.74 13.42
CA SER A 144 29.53 -14.62 12.36
C SER A 144 28.11 -14.73 12.92
N GLY A 145 27.85 -15.76 13.74
CA GLY A 145 26.56 -15.93 14.43
C GLY A 145 26.23 -14.81 15.41
N ALA A 146 27.22 -14.33 16.18
CA ALA A 146 27.03 -13.23 17.13
C ALA A 146 26.65 -11.92 16.43
N PHE A 147 27.32 -11.57 15.32
CA PHE A 147 26.96 -10.41 14.52
C PHE A 147 25.66 -10.62 13.72
N ALA A 148 25.25 -11.86 13.43
CA ALA A 148 23.96 -12.13 12.79
C ALA A 148 22.77 -11.87 13.73
N LEU A 149 22.94 -11.96 15.05
CA LEU A 149 21.86 -11.82 16.03
C LEU A 149 21.10 -10.50 15.93
N PRO A 150 21.74 -9.31 15.90
CA PRO A 150 21.00 -8.04 15.74
C PRO A 150 20.22 -7.97 14.43
N VAL A 151 20.76 -8.53 13.34
CA VAL A 151 20.08 -8.57 12.05
C VAL A 151 18.82 -9.44 12.15
N VAL A 152 18.98 -10.66 12.65
CA VAL A 152 17.90 -11.65 12.75
C VAL A 152 16.84 -11.22 13.75
N LEU A 153 17.23 -10.80 14.95
CA LEU A 153 16.34 -10.54 16.08
C LEU A 153 15.76 -9.13 16.12
N HIS A 154 16.34 -8.16 15.39
CA HIS A 154 15.82 -6.80 15.35
C HIS A 154 15.39 -6.38 13.94
N ALA A 155 16.28 -6.47 12.94
CA ALA A 155 15.95 -6.06 11.57
C ALA A 155 14.95 -7.02 10.91
N GLY A 156 15.02 -8.32 11.23
CA GLY A 156 14.17 -9.39 10.69
C GLY A 156 12.73 -9.45 11.22
N VAL A 157 12.48 -8.90 12.42
CA VAL A 157 11.17 -9.00 13.13
C VAL A 157 9.95 -8.68 12.27
N PRO A 158 9.93 -7.60 11.47
CA PRO A 158 8.74 -7.25 10.69
C PRO A 158 8.35 -8.33 9.68
N PHE A 159 9.35 -9.01 9.10
CA PHE A 159 9.12 -10.07 8.12
C PHE A 159 8.57 -11.31 8.79
N TYR A 160 9.06 -11.67 9.97
CA TYR A 160 8.50 -12.80 10.73
C TYR A 160 7.05 -12.53 11.15
N VAL A 161 6.77 -11.29 11.58
CA VAL A 161 5.41 -10.87 11.92
C VAL A 161 4.51 -10.91 10.67
N ALA A 162 4.97 -10.40 9.53
CA ALA A 162 4.24 -10.45 8.26
C ALA A 162 4.02 -11.90 7.79
N ALA A 163 5.05 -12.74 7.86
CA ALA A 163 4.99 -14.17 7.55
C ALA A 163 3.94 -14.89 8.39
N TRP A 164 3.95 -14.67 9.71
CA TRP A 164 2.99 -15.28 10.62
C TRP A 164 1.55 -14.85 10.30
N ARG A 165 1.33 -13.56 10.04
CA ARG A 165 0.00 -13.02 9.69
C ARG A 165 -0.51 -13.57 8.36
N THR A 166 0.34 -13.61 7.34
CA THR A 166 0.00 -14.11 5.99
C THR A 166 -0.23 -15.62 5.98
N LEU A 167 0.57 -16.37 6.75
CA LEU A 167 0.37 -17.80 6.97
C LEU A 167 -0.95 -18.09 7.67
N ARG A 168 -1.29 -17.35 8.73
CA ARG A 168 -2.58 -17.46 9.44
C ARG A 168 -3.78 -17.15 8.53
N ALA A 169 -3.59 -16.23 7.57
CA ALA A 169 -4.58 -15.93 6.54
C ALA A 169 -4.65 -16.98 5.40
N ARG A 170 -3.82 -18.04 5.44
CA ARG A 170 -3.69 -19.08 4.40
C ARG A 170 -3.30 -18.52 3.03
N ARG A 171 -2.52 -17.44 3.01
CA ARG A 171 -1.99 -16.79 1.80
C ARG A 171 -0.50 -16.50 2.01
N PRO A 172 0.39 -17.52 2.02
CA PRO A 172 1.81 -17.30 2.24
C PRO A 172 2.38 -16.38 1.15
N GLY A 173 3.04 -15.30 1.56
CA GLY A 173 3.72 -14.35 0.68
C GLY A 173 5.23 -14.55 0.65
N MET A 174 5.94 -13.63 0.00
CA MET A 174 7.41 -13.62 -0.04
C MET A 174 8.04 -13.61 1.35
N ASP A 175 7.43 -12.89 2.30
CA ASP A 175 7.95 -12.79 3.67
C ASP A 175 7.90 -14.14 4.39
N ALA A 176 6.95 -15.02 4.06
CA ALA A 176 6.87 -16.37 4.63
C ALA A 176 8.01 -17.27 4.14
N LEU A 177 8.33 -17.22 2.84
CA LEU A 177 9.46 -17.97 2.28
C LEU A 177 10.79 -17.49 2.87
N VAL A 178 10.98 -16.17 2.94
CA VAL A 178 12.20 -15.57 3.52
C VAL A 178 12.32 -15.92 5.00
N SER A 179 11.24 -15.81 5.78
CA SER A 179 11.25 -16.15 7.21
C SER A 179 11.59 -17.63 7.43
N LEU A 180 11.07 -18.52 6.58
CA LEU A 180 11.39 -19.94 6.63
C LEU A 180 12.85 -20.21 6.26
N GLY A 181 13.36 -19.57 5.19
CA GLY A 181 14.76 -19.69 4.77
C GLY A 181 15.74 -19.19 5.84
N VAL A 182 15.43 -18.05 6.47
CA VAL A 182 16.20 -17.51 7.61
C VAL A 182 16.18 -18.48 8.80
N ALA A 183 15.00 -18.97 9.19
CA ALA A 183 14.87 -19.91 10.29
C ALA A 183 15.63 -21.21 10.04
N ALA A 184 15.56 -21.74 8.81
CA ALA A 184 16.27 -22.95 8.41
C ALA A 184 17.79 -22.74 8.38
N ALA A 185 18.27 -21.63 7.82
CA ALA A 185 19.69 -21.29 7.80
C ALA A 185 20.27 -21.14 9.22
N LEU A 186 19.53 -20.48 10.13
CA LEU A 186 19.92 -20.38 11.54
C LEU A 186 19.95 -21.74 12.23
N ALA A 187 18.91 -22.56 12.03
CA ALA A 187 18.83 -23.89 12.63
C ALA A 187 19.99 -24.80 12.19
N VAL A 188 20.28 -24.81 10.88
CA VAL A 188 21.41 -25.56 10.32
C VAL A 188 22.74 -25.04 10.86
N SER A 189 22.93 -23.72 10.89
CA SER A 189 24.17 -23.11 11.38
C SER A 189 24.44 -23.44 12.85
N VAL A 190 23.41 -23.33 13.71
CA VAL A 190 23.53 -23.67 15.13
C VAL A 190 23.81 -25.16 15.32
N TRP A 191 23.14 -26.02 14.54
CA TRP A 191 23.34 -27.46 14.62
C TRP A 191 24.74 -27.89 14.17
N LEU A 192 25.26 -27.32 13.07
CA LEU A 192 26.62 -27.58 12.60
C LEU A 192 27.68 -27.07 13.59
N LEU A 193 27.47 -25.89 14.17
CA LEU A 193 28.34 -25.34 15.19
C LEU A 193 28.36 -26.22 16.46
N TRP A 194 27.20 -26.77 16.84
CA TRP A 194 27.10 -27.71 17.97
C TRP A 194 27.84 -29.02 17.70
N ARG A 195 27.88 -29.48 16.45
CA ARG A 195 28.69 -30.64 16.01
C ARG A 195 30.18 -30.31 15.84
N GLY A 196 30.57 -29.04 16.01
CA GLY A 196 31.96 -28.59 15.91
C GLY A 196 32.40 -28.21 14.50
N SER A 197 31.49 -28.15 13.52
CA SER A 197 31.79 -27.65 12.17
C SER A 197 31.81 -26.11 12.14
N ALA A 198 32.71 -25.56 11.34
CA ALA A 198 32.78 -24.11 11.07
C ALA A 198 31.99 -23.69 9.83
N GLU A 199 31.45 -24.64 9.06
CA GLU A 199 30.64 -24.39 7.85
C GLU A 199 29.23 -23.91 8.21
N VAL A 200 29.12 -22.66 8.63
CA VAL A 200 27.87 -22.03 9.07
C VAL A 200 27.29 -21.10 8.00
N TYR A 201 25.96 -20.97 8.01
CA TYR A 201 25.18 -20.25 7.00
C TYR A 201 24.46 -19.01 7.60
N PHE A 202 25.06 -18.39 8.63
CA PHE A 202 24.51 -17.18 9.26
C PHE A 202 24.47 -15.98 8.29
N ASP A 203 25.43 -15.92 7.37
CA ASP A 203 25.48 -14.98 6.25
C ASP A 203 24.24 -15.08 5.36
N THR A 204 23.79 -16.30 5.06
CA THR A 204 22.59 -16.53 4.24
C THR A 204 21.35 -15.93 4.89
N ALA A 205 21.17 -16.15 6.20
CA ALA A 205 20.09 -15.54 6.96
C ALA A 205 20.15 -14.00 6.95
N VAL A 206 21.34 -13.44 7.18
CA VAL A 206 21.59 -12.00 7.16
C VAL A 206 21.31 -11.38 5.79
N MET A 207 21.81 -11.99 4.72
CA MET A 207 21.68 -11.48 3.35
C MET A 207 20.23 -11.48 2.87
N LEU A 208 19.46 -12.53 3.19
CA LEU A 208 18.03 -12.58 2.89
C LEU A 208 17.28 -11.41 3.54
N ILE A 209 17.55 -11.13 4.81
CA ILE A 209 16.94 -9.99 5.54
C ILE A 209 17.40 -8.67 4.91
N LEU A 210 18.71 -8.48 4.74
CA LEU A 210 19.29 -7.23 4.23
C LEU A 210 18.73 -6.84 2.86
N LEU A 211 18.70 -7.78 1.91
CA LEU A 211 18.19 -7.55 0.56
C LEU A 211 16.69 -7.22 0.57
N LEU A 212 15.92 -7.89 1.44
CA LEU A 212 14.50 -7.62 1.58
C LEU A 212 14.24 -6.24 2.21
N LEU A 213 15.01 -5.84 3.23
CA LEU A 213 14.94 -4.47 3.76
C LEU A 213 15.30 -3.42 2.71
N ALA A 214 16.39 -3.64 1.96
CA ALA A 214 16.79 -2.75 0.88
C ALA A 214 15.64 -2.57 -0.11
N GLY A 215 15.00 -3.68 -0.48
CA GLY A 215 13.89 -3.63 -1.41
C GLY A 215 12.66 -2.92 -0.88
N ARG A 216 12.30 -3.15 0.38
CA ARG A 216 11.21 -2.43 1.06
C ARG A 216 11.50 -0.94 1.18
N TRP A 217 12.74 -0.58 1.49
CA TRP A 217 13.11 0.82 1.65
C TRP A 217 13.03 1.58 0.32
N VAL A 218 13.54 0.98 -0.75
CA VAL A 218 13.40 1.50 -2.12
C VAL A 218 11.93 1.63 -2.51
N GLU A 219 11.11 0.62 -2.21
CA GLU A 219 9.67 0.66 -2.46
C GLU A 219 9.02 1.84 -1.70
N THR A 220 9.35 2.05 -0.43
CA THR A 220 8.82 3.18 0.38
C THR A 220 9.26 4.53 -0.16
N LEU A 221 10.52 4.66 -0.59
CA LEU A 221 11.05 5.87 -1.23
C LEU A 221 10.31 6.19 -2.54
N ALA A 222 9.95 5.17 -3.32
CA ALA A 222 9.11 5.34 -4.51
C ALA A 222 7.76 5.95 -4.17
N ARG A 223 7.09 5.42 -3.15
CA ARG A 223 5.77 5.88 -2.70
C ARG A 223 5.79 7.33 -2.24
N TYR A 224 6.78 7.68 -1.42
CA TYR A 224 6.92 9.03 -0.88
C TYR A 224 7.01 10.10 -1.96
N ARG A 225 7.80 9.85 -3.02
CA ARG A 225 7.95 10.78 -4.15
C ARG A 225 6.66 10.93 -4.96
N SER A 226 5.89 9.87 -5.13
CA SER A 226 4.61 9.91 -5.85
C SER A 226 3.55 10.73 -5.09
N LEU A 227 3.48 10.62 -3.76
CA LEU A 227 2.47 11.34 -2.97
C LEU A 227 2.72 12.86 -2.89
N ARG A 228 3.98 13.30 -2.77
CA ARG A 228 4.32 14.74 -2.83
C ARG A 228 3.92 15.41 -4.15
N ALA A 229 3.83 14.65 -5.24
CA ALA A 229 3.39 15.20 -6.52
C ALA A 229 1.86 15.48 -6.58
N LEU A 230 1.08 14.93 -5.66
CA LEU A 230 -0.38 15.13 -5.56
C LEU A 230 -0.75 16.41 -4.80
N GLU A 231 0.13 16.92 -3.92
CA GLU A 231 -0.15 18.09 -3.07
C GLU A 231 -0.30 19.41 -3.83
N GLY A 232 0.24 19.50 -5.05
CA GLY A 232 0.08 20.69 -5.90
C GLY A 232 -1.35 20.96 -6.38
N LEU A 233 -2.31 20.06 -6.10
CA LEU A 233 -3.67 20.10 -6.66
C LEU A 233 -4.78 20.25 -5.61
N VAL A 234 -4.49 20.07 -4.31
CA VAL A 234 -5.51 20.23 -3.25
C VAL A 234 -5.63 21.73 -2.90
N PRO A 235 -6.82 22.34 -3.02
CA PRO A 235 -6.99 23.77 -2.73
C PRO A 235 -6.75 24.09 -1.24
N ALA A 236 -5.95 25.12 -0.98
CA ALA A 236 -5.46 25.55 0.33
C ALA A 236 -6.45 26.41 1.17
N THR A 237 -7.75 26.41 0.89
CA THR A 237 -8.71 27.18 1.71
C THR A 237 -9.32 26.27 2.76
N ALA A 238 -8.84 26.37 4.01
CA ALA A 238 -9.36 25.60 5.15
C ALA A 238 -10.61 26.22 5.80
N GLU A 239 -10.94 27.47 5.44
CA GLU A 239 -12.02 28.25 6.06
C GLU A 239 -12.94 28.84 4.99
N ALA A 240 -14.21 29.06 5.36
CA ALA A 240 -15.18 29.84 4.60
C ALA A 240 -15.74 30.98 5.45
N THR A 241 -16.12 32.09 4.79
CA THR A 241 -16.78 33.21 5.45
C THR A 241 -18.29 33.03 5.39
N VAL A 242 -18.91 32.59 6.49
CA VAL A 242 -20.37 32.37 6.60
C VAL A 242 -21.06 33.64 7.09
N LEU A 243 -22.22 33.95 6.52
CA LEU A 243 -23.11 35.04 6.94
C LEU A 243 -24.20 34.50 7.86
N ARG A 244 -24.06 34.75 9.16
CA ARG A 244 -25.08 34.44 10.19
C ARG A 244 -25.68 35.74 10.74
N GLU A 245 -26.70 35.65 11.60
CA GLU A 245 -27.44 36.82 12.12
C GLU A 245 -26.55 37.85 12.87
N GLY A 246 -25.35 37.46 13.31
CA GLY A 246 -24.35 38.35 13.94
C GLY A 246 -23.28 38.94 13.00
N GLY A 247 -23.36 38.69 11.69
CA GLY A 247 -22.40 39.19 10.70
C GLY A 247 -21.60 38.10 9.99
N ALA A 248 -20.50 38.50 9.36
CA ALA A 248 -19.62 37.59 8.63
C ALA A 248 -18.56 36.99 9.57
N ILE A 249 -18.58 35.67 9.74
CA ILE A 249 -17.62 34.92 10.56
C ILE A 249 -16.85 33.93 9.68
N ARG A 250 -15.56 33.75 9.96
CA ARG A 250 -14.78 32.66 9.36
C ARG A 250 -14.96 31.40 10.20
N VAL A 251 -15.28 30.31 9.54
CA VAL A 251 -15.44 28.99 10.15
C VAL A 251 -14.73 27.94 9.30
N PRO A 252 -14.23 26.86 9.91
CA PRO A 252 -13.71 25.72 9.18
C PRO A 252 -14.74 25.18 8.19
N LEU A 253 -14.28 24.71 7.03
CA LEU A 253 -15.18 24.20 5.97
C LEU A 253 -16.09 23.06 6.42
N GLU A 254 -15.60 22.24 7.35
CA GLU A 254 -16.29 21.09 7.92
C GLU A 254 -17.53 21.48 8.74
N GLU A 255 -17.59 22.72 9.23
CA GLU A 255 -18.69 23.25 10.03
C GLU A 255 -19.79 23.90 9.19
N VAL A 256 -19.59 24.04 7.88
CA VAL A 256 -20.53 24.72 6.98
C VAL A 256 -21.56 23.73 6.46
N ALA A 257 -22.83 23.96 6.80
CA ALA A 257 -23.94 23.09 6.42
C ALA A 257 -24.63 23.53 5.12
N THR A 258 -25.31 22.59 4.46
CA THR A 258 -26.17 22.87 3.31
C THR A 258 -27.22 23.93 3.67
N GLY A 259 -27.41 24.91 2.78
CA GLY A 259 -28.33 26.03 2.96
C GLY A 259 -27.71 27.25 3.67
N GLU A 260 -26.55 27.12 4.30
CA GLU A 260 -25.84 28.28 4.83
C GLU A 260 -25.38 29.22 3.71
N ARG A 261 -25.28 30.52 4.04
CA ARG A 261 -24.87 31.56 3.08
C ARG A 261 -23.41 31.89 3.30
N ILE A 262 -22.59 31.72 2.27
CA ILE A 262 -21.18 32.09 2.33
C ILE A 262 -20.88 33.25 1.39
N ARG A 263 -20.00 34.13 1.85
CA ARG A 263 -19.48 35.26 1.08
C ARG A 263 -18.13 34.88 0.49
N VAL A 264 -17.99 35.03 -0.82
CA VAL A 264 -16.73 34.83 -1.55
C VAL A 264 -16.20 36.19 -1.97
N ALA A 265 -15.02 36.56 -1.50
CA ALA A 265 -14.37 37.83 -1.83
C ALA A 265 -13.81 37.83 -3.26
N ALA A 266 -13.48 39.02 -3.76
CA ALA A 266 -12.81 39.17 -5.06
C ALA A 266 -11.44 38.46 -5.04
N GLY A 267 -11.12 37.67 -6.08
CA GLY A 267 -9.87 36.92 -6.18
C GLY A 267 -9.81 35.63 -5.36
N GLU A 268 -10.79 35.39 -4.49
CA GLU A 268 -10.89 34.18 -3.67
C GLU A 268 -11.35 32.98 -4.52
N ARG A 269 -10.98 31.77 -4.08
CA ARG A 269 -11.55 30.54 -4.65
C ARG A 269 -12.87 30.26 -3.96
N VAL A 270 -13.83 29.76 -4.73
CA VAL A 270 -15.10 29.29 -4.17
C VAL A 270 -14.81 28.03 -3.35
N PRO A 271 -15.13 28.00 -2.05
CA PRO A 271 -14.74 26.89 -1.20
C PRO A 271 -15.69 25.69 -1.28
N LEU A 272 -17.00 25.91 -1.51
CA LEU A 272 -18.04 24.88 -1.54
C LEU A 272 -18.96 25.06 -2.74
N ASP A 273 -19.60 23.98 -3.18
CA ASP A 273 -20.61 24.04 -4.24
C ASP A 273 -21.87 24.77 -3.71
N GLY A 274 -22.43 25.65 -4.52
CA GLY A 274 -23.64 26.37 -4.14
C GLY A 274 -24.38 27.03 -5.28
N GLU A 275 -25.45 27.72 -4.91
CA GLU A 275 -26.29 28.49 -5.82
C GLU A 275 -26.07 29.98 -5.59
N LEU A 276 -25.85 30.74 -6.68
CA LEU A 276 -25.59 32.16 -6.60
C LEU A 276 -26.84 32.93 -6.14
N LEU A 277 -26.72 33.70 -5.05
CA LEU A 277 -27.82 34.51 -4.52
C LEU A 277 -27.85 35.93 -5.10
N ASP A 278 -26.69 36.46 -5.48
CA ASP A 278 -26.56 37.81 -6.03
C ASP A 278 -26.86 37.87 -7.54
N ALA A 279 -27.13 39.07 -8.05
CA ALA A 279 -27.58 39.28 -9.43
C ALA A 279 -26.57 38.86 -10.50
N GLY A 280 -25.28 38.84 -10.18
CA GLY A 280 -24.29 38.26 -11.06
C GLY A 280 -22.88 38.15 -10.48
N ALA A 281 -22.14 37.17 -10.99
CA ALA A 281 -20.75 36.90 -10.64
C ALA A 281 -19.91 36.64 -11.89
N ARG A 282 -18.59 36.85 -11.81
CA ARG A 282 -17.64 36.44 -12.86
C ARG A 282 -16.68 35.43 -12.29
N LEU A 283 -16.75 34.21 -12.81
CA LEU A 283 -16.00 33.08 -12.30
C LEU A 283 -15.06 32.52 -13.37
N ASP A 284 -13.83 32.28 -12.96
CA ASP A 284 -12.84 31.53 -13.71
C ASP A 284 -13.04 30.04 -13.41
N LEU A 285 -13.59 29.33 -14.40
CA LEU A 285 -13.87 27.89 -14.34
C LEU A 285 -12.73 27.06 -14.92
N SER A 286 -11.59 27.67 -15.28
CA SER A 286 -10.45 26.95 -15.87
C SER A 286 -9.97 25.74 -15.06
N PRO A 287 -10.00 25.73 -13.71
CA PRO A 287 -9.59 24.54 -12.94
C PRO A 287 -10.50 23.33 -13.14
N LEU A 288 -11.74 23.54 -13.59
CA LEU A 288 -12.77 22.49 -13.75
C LEU A 288 -13.07 22.17 -15.21
N THR A 289 -12.99 23.17 -16.08
CA THR A 289 -13.49 23.09 -17.46
C THR A 289 -12.41 23.30 -18.50
N GLY A 290 -11.19 23.71 -18.11
CA GLY A 290 -10.12 24.09 -19.04
C GLY A 290 -10.34 25.43 -19.76
N GLU A 291 -11.58 25.93 -19.81
CA GLU A 291 -11.92 27.20 -20.45
C GLU A 291 -11.37 28.41 -19.67
N SER A 292 -10.46 29.16 -20.30
CA SER A 292 -9.75 30.28 -19.66
C SER A 292 -10.58 31.58 -19.61
N ARG A 293 -11.68 31.64 -20.36
CA ARG A 293 -12.56 32.82 -20.38
C ARG A 293 -13.49 32.80 -19.15
N PRO A 294 -13.49 33.85 -18.31
CA PRO A 294 -14.38 33.92 -17.17
C PRO A 294 -15.85 33.84 -17.62
N CYS A 295 -16.59 32.93 -16.99
CA CYS A 295 -18.02 32.77 -17.20
C CYS A 295 -18.78 33.82 -16.40
N ARG A 296 -19.80 34.43 -17.00
CA ARG A 296 -20.77 35.26 -16.27
C ARG A 296 -21.85 34.35 -15.72
N MET A 297 -22.04 34.41 -14.42
CA MET A 297 -23.10 33.71 -13.73
C MET A 297 -24.15 34.71 -13.29
N THR A 298 -25.39 34.26 -13.26
CA THR A 298 -26.59 34.99 -12.85
C THR A 298 -27.21 34.33 -11.64
N ARG A 299 -28.10 35.05 -10.96
CA ARG A 299 -28.79 34.53 -9.77
C ARG A 299 -29.49 33.20 -10.09
N GLY A 300 -29.28 32.20 -9.23
CA GLY A 300 -29.81 30.85 -9.41
C GLY A 300 -28.87 29.89 -10.14
N ASP A 301 -27.78 30.38 -10.72
CA ASP A 301 -26.80 29.51 -11.35
C ASP A 301 -26.01 28.71 -10.30
N ARG A 302 -25.68 27.47 -10.66
CA ARG A 302 -24.83 26.59 -9.85
C ARG A 302 -23.37 26.97 -10.00
N VAL A 303 -22.74 27.25 -8.87
CA VAL A 303 -21.33 27.57 -8.72
C VAL A 303 -20.62 26.37 -8.12
N ALA A 304 -19.58 25.89 -8.80
CA ALA A 304 -18.77 24.78 -8.34
C ALA A 304 -17.56 25.25 -7.50
N ALA A 305 -17.24 24.50 -6.45
CA ALA A 305 -16.04 24.66 -5.64
C ALA A 305 -14.77 24.63 -6.50
N GLY A 306 -13.74 25.35 -6.08
CA GLY A 306 -12.45 25.50 -6.78
C GLY A 306 -12.44 26.51 -7.92
N SER A 307 -13.61 26.97 -8.39
CA SER A 307 -13.72 28.13 -9.29
C SER A 307 -13.12 29.37 -8.64
N ARG A 308 -12.56 30.31 -9.42
CA ARG A 308 -11.96 31.52 -8.87
C ARG A 308 -12.79 32.77 -9.17
N ASN A 309 -13.08 33.57 -8.15
CA ASN A 309 -13.79 34.82 -8.33
C ASN A 309 -12.90 35.86 -9.02
N ARG A 310 -13.31 36.32 -10.21
CA ARG A 310 -12.65 37.39 -10.98
C ARG A 310 -13.45 38.70 -10.96
N GLY A 311 -14.59 38.74 -10.28
CA GLY A 311 -15.45 39.90 -10.13
C GLY A 311 -15.40 40.51 -8.73
N GLY A 312 -16.50 41.19 -8.35
CA GLY A 312 -16.72 41.66 -6.98
C GLY A 312 -17.10 40.53 -6.03
N SER A 313 -17.22 40.84 -4.74
CA SER A 313 -17.72 39.87 -3.77
C SER A 313 -19.15 39.45 -4.09
N PHE A 314 -19.46 38.19 -3.84
CA PHE A 314 -20.81 37.66 -3.98
C PHE A 314 -21.14 36.67 -2.87
N THR A 315 -22.41 36.37 -2.74
CA THR A 315 -22.97 35.44 -1.77
C THR A 315 -23.56 34.23 -2.50
N LEU A 316 -23.29 33.04 -1.97
CA LEU A 316 -23.89 31.80 -2.45
C LEU A 316 -24.56 31.05 -1.30
N ALA A 317 -25.63 30.33 -1.61
CA ALA A 317 -26.23 29.36 -0.70
C ALA A 317 -25.57 28.00 -0.95
N VAL A 318 -25.01 27.40 0.10
CA VAL A 318 -24.31 26.12 -0.01
C VAL A 318 -25.29 25.02 -0.43
N THR A 319 -24.95 24.28 -1.47
CA THR A 319 -25.76 23.15 -1.99
C THR A 319 -25.15 21.80 -1.68
N ALA A 320 -23.82 21.73 -1.49
CA ALA A 320 -23.13 20.54 -1.01
C ALA A 320 -22.06 20.96 0.00
N PRO A 321 -22.01 20.33 1.19
CA PRO A 321 -20.99 20.60 2.19
C PRO A 321 -19.64 20.00 1.80
N ALA A 322 -18.62 20.26 2.61
CA ALA A 322 -17.29 19.68 2.44
C ALA A 322 -17.37 18.14 2.41
N GLY A 323 -16.69 17.51 1.44
CA GLY A 323 -16.74 16.08 1.20
C GLY A 323 -17.79 15.66 0.17
N GLU A 324 -18.81 16.47 -0.10
CA GLU A 324 -19.88 16.18 -1.08
C GLU A 324 -19.84 17.06 -2.34
N CYS A 325 -18.93 18.04 -2.39
CA CYS A 325 -18.77 18.90 -3.55
C CYS A 325 -18.38 18.10 -4.79
N ARG A 326 -18.63 18.66 -5.97
CA ARG A 326 -18.29 18.05 -7.27
C ARG A 326 -16.80 17.74 -7.36
N LEU A 327 -15.94 18.63 -6.84
CA LEU A 327 -14.50 18.38 -6.76
C LEU A 327 -14.15 17.22 -5.83
N ASP A 328 -14.80 17.13 -4.66
CA ASP A 328 -14.56 16.02 -3.72
C ASP A 328 -14.98 14.68 -4.33
N ARG A 329 -16.05 14.67 -5.12
CA ARG A 329 -16.47 13.50 -5.92
C ARG A 329 -15.45 13.16 -7.00
N LEU A 330 -14.99 14.15 -7.77
CA LEU A 330 -13.96 13.93 -8.80
C LEU A 330 -12.66 13.41 -8.19
N TYR A 331 -12.28 13.93 -7.01
CA TYR A 331 -11.12 13.50 -6.27
C TYR A 331 -11.29 12.07 -5.75
N ARG A 332 -12.45 11.73 -5.16
CA ARG A 332 -12.78 10.35 -4.80
C ARG A 332 -12.75 9.43 -5.99
N ASP A 333 -13.31 9.82 -7.13
CA ASP A 333 -13.28 9.03 -8.36
C ASP A 333 -11.86 8.82 -8.88
N MET A 334 -11.00 9.84 -8.80
CA MET A 334 -9.58 9.70 -9.10
C MET A 334 -8.88 8.76 -8.12
N GLN A 335 -9.15 8.88 -6.82
CA GLN A 335 -8.61 7.97 -5.79
C GLN A 335 -9.09 6.53 -5.99
N ARG A 336 -10.35 6.32 -6.40
CA ARG A 336 -10.90 4.99 -6.77
C ARG A 336 -10.10 4.37 -7.92
N GLN A 337 -9.83 5.16 -8.96
CA GLN A 337 -9.07 4.70 -10.11
C GLN A 337 -7.60 4.40 -9.77
N GLN A 338 -6.99 5.17 -8.86
CA GLN A 338 -5.64 4.91 -8.37
C GLN A 338 -5.56 3.71 -7.41
N ALA A 339 -6.60 3.48 -6.60
CA ALA A 339 -6.69 2.31 -5.73
C ALA A 339 -6.92 0.99 -6.50
N ALA A 340 -7.32 1.08 -7.78
CA ALA A 340 -7.43 -0.08 -8.65
C ALA A 340 -6.02 -0.62 -8.99
N LYS A 341 -5.72 -1.83 -8.54
CA LYS A 341 -4.41 -2.48 -8.71
C LYS A 341 -3.93 -2.46 -10.18
N GLY A 342 -2.68 -2.03 -10.39
CA GLY A 342 -1.97 -2.20 -11.65
C GLY A 342 -1.82 -3.67 -12.03
N GLN A 343 -2.10 -4.00 -13.30
CA GLN A 343 -2.17 -5.39 -13.79
C GLN A 343 -0.84 -6.15 -13.67
N ARG A 344 0.32 -5.48 -13.84
CA ARG A 344 1.63 -6.16 -13.79
C ARG A 344 2.10 -6.39 -12.35
N ARG A 345 1.74 -5.51 -11.41
CA ARG A 345 1.95 -5.72 -9.97
C ARG A 345 1.20 -6.96 -9.48
N ALA A 346 -0.06 -7.13 -9.90
CA ALA A 346 -0.85 -8.32 -9.57
C ALA A 346 -0.24 -9.62 -10.14
N LEU A 347 0.40 -9.55 -11.32
CA LEU A 347 1.12 -10.68 -11.91
C LEU A 347 2.37 -11.07 -11.09
N ALA A 348 3.20 -10.09 -10.69
CA ALA A 348 4.37 -10.35 -9.85
C ALA A 348 3.99 -10.98 -8.51
N GLU A 349 2.89 -10.52 -7.90
CA GLU A 349 2.37 -11.08 -6.65
C GLU A 349 1.81 -12.50 -6.82
N ARG A 350 1.08 -12.77 -7.92
CA ARG A 350 0.63 -14.13 -8.27
C ARG A 350 1.79 -15.09 -8.47
N PHE A 351 2.83 -14.64 -9.16
CA PHE A 351 4.05 -15.43 -9.38
C PHE A 351 4.71 -15.79 -8.06
N ALA A 352 4.90 -14.82 -7.16
CA ALA A 352 5.48 -15.06 -5.83
C ALA A 352 4.62 -16.01 -4.97
N ALA A 353 3.29 -15.88 -5.04
CA ALA A 353 2.36 -16.72 -4.29
C ALA A 353 2.39 -18.20 -4.74
N TRP A 354 2.66 -18.47 -6.02
CA TRP A 354 2.79 -19.83 -6.54
C TRP A 354 4.21 -20.40 -6.36
N LEU A 355 5.24 -19.56 -6.45
CA LEU A 355 6.63 -19.97 -6.29
C LEU A 355 6.92 -20.47 -4.86
N SER A 356 6.31 -19.86 -3.84
CA SER A 356 6.52 -20.22 -2.43
C SER A 356 6.19 -21.69 -2.09
N PRO A 357 4.97 -22.20 -2.37
CA PRO A 357 4.67 -23.62 -2.14
C PRO A 357 5.47 -24.56 -3.04
N LEU A 358 5.79 -24.15 -4.27
CA LEU A 358 6.63 -24.95 -5.17
C LEU A 358 8.05 -25.12 -4.61
N ALA A 359 8.67 -24.02 -4.16
CA ALA A 359 10.00 -24.02 -3.58
C ALA A 359 10.08 -24.93 -2.34
N LEU A 360 9.07 -24.84 -1.47
CA LEU A 360 8.96 -25.71 -0.30
C LEU A 360 8.79 -27.18 -0.70
N GLY A 361 7.94 -27.46 -1.69
CA GLY A 361 7.73 -28.81 -2.21
C GLY A 361 9.00 -29.42 -2.79
N LEU A 362 9.75 -28.65 -3.59
CA LEU A 362 11.02 -29.08 -4.18
C LEU A 362 12.12 -29.27 -3.12
N SER A 363 12.19 -28.39 -2.12
CA SER A 363 13.13 -28.53 -1.01
C SER A 363 12.87 -29.81 -0.20
N LEU A 364 11.60 -30.07 0.15
CA LEU A 364 11.21 -31.28 0.87
C LEU A 364 11.42 -32.56 0.04
N ALA A 365 11.11 -32.52 -1.25
CA ALA A 365 11.37 -33.62 -2.17
C ALA A 365 12.87 -33.91 -2.28
N THR A 366 13.71 -32.86 -2.37
CA THR A 366 15.17 -32.99 -2.40
C THR A 366 15.68 -33.66 -1.13
N LEU A 367 15.21 -33.21 0.04
CA LEU A 367 15.57 -33.83 1.32
C LEU A 367 15.16 -35.31 1.37
N ALA A 368 13.92 -35.63 1.02
CA ALA A 368 13.39 -36.99 1.08
C ALA A 368 14.13 -37.94 0.14
N LEU A 369 14.42 -37.51 -1.09
CA LEU A 369 15.13 -38.31 -2.08
C LEU A 369 16.58 -38.58 -1.63
N LEU A 370 17.31 -37.55 -1.18
CA LEU A 370 18.70 -37.73 -0.74
C LEU A 370 18.81 -38.65 0.48
N MET A 371 17.87 -38.53 1.43
CA MET A 371 17.77 -39.44 2.57
C MET A 371 17.46 -40.88 2.11
N ALA A 372 16.60 -41.07 1.11
CA ALA A 372 16.28 -42.38 0.55
C ALA A 372 17.48 -43.03 -0.19
N PHE A 373 18.35 -42.23 -0.81
CA PHE A 373 19.59 -42.69 -1.45
C PHE A 373 20.77 -42.87 -0.48
N GLY A 374 20.57 -42.66 0.83
CA GLY A 374 21.59 -42.89 1.86
C GLY A 374 22.64 -41.78 1.98
N VAL A 375 22.36 -40.58 1.46
CA VAL A 375 23.23 -39.41 1.65
C VAL A 375 23.21 -38.99 3.12
N ALA A 376 24.36 -38.51 3.63
CA ALA A 376 24.46 -38.03 5.01
C ALA A 376 23.41 -36.93 5.29
N ALA A 377 22.76 -37.00 6.46
CA ALA A 377 21.68 -36.07 6.81
C ALA A 377 22.13 -34.60 6.79
N GLU A 378 23.39 -34.33 7.16
CA GLU A 378 24.00 -33.00 7.06
C GLU A 378 23.94 -32.46 5.64
N GLU A 379 24.48 -33.23 4.69
CA GLU A 379 24.54 -32.85 3.29
C GLU A 379 23.15 -32.77 2.65
N ALA A 380 22.24 -33.67 3.00
CA ALA A 380 20.86 -33.66 2.51
C ALA A 380 20.10 -32.40 2.94
N VAL A 381 20.25 -31.98 4.21
CA VAL A 381 19.62 -30.77 4.75
C VAL A 381 20.22 -29.52 4.14
N VAL A 382 21.54 -29.44 3.98
CA VAL A 382 22.20 -28.30 3.33
C VAL A 382 21.72 -28.15 1.88
N ARG A 383 21.69 -29.24 1.10
CA ARG A 383 21.21 -29.20 -0.29
C ARG A 383 19.74 -28.82 -0.39
N ALA A 384 18.88 -29.33 0.49
CA ALA A 384 17.47 -28.95 0.54
C ALA A 384 17.28 -27.47 0.91
N LEU A 385 18.08 -26.95 1.85
CA LEU A 385 18.12 -25.54 2.20
C LEU A 385 18.56 -24.69 0.99
N SER A 386 19.60 -25.09 0.26
CA SER A 386 20.05 -24.40 -0.94
C SER A 386 18.93 -24.28 -1.98
N VAL A 387 18.16 -25.35 -2.21
CA VAL A 387 16.99 -25.30 -3.11
C VAL A 387 15.96 -24.27 -2.65
N LEU A 388 15.66 -24.24 -1.34
CA LEU A 388 14.70 -23.28 -0.78
C LEU A 388 15.19 -21.83 -0.91
N VAL A 389 16.46 -21.58 -0.61
CA VAL A 389 17.07 -20.24 -0.62
C VAL A 389 17.22 -19.70 -2.05
N VAL A 390 17.70 -20.53 -2.99
CA VAL A 390 17.84 -20.16 -4.41
C VAL A 390 16.49 -19.80 -5.03
N ALA A 391 15.40 -20.40 -4.54
CA ALA A 391 14.06 -20.09 -4.99
C ALA A 391 13.51 -18.75 -4.44
N CYS A 392 14.22 -18.00 -3.58
CA CYS A 392 13.74 -16.68 -3.15
C CYS A 392 13.60 -15.72 -4.34
N PRO A 393 12.40 -15.20 -4.66
CA PRO A 393 12.20 -14.21 -5.72
C PRO A 393 12.56 -12.79 -5.26
N CYS A 394 13.61 -12.66 -4.46
CA CYS A 394 14.02 -11.43 -3.81
C CYS A 394 14.23 -10.28 -4.84
N ALA A 395 14.82 -10.58 -6.00
CA ALA A 395 15.02 -9.62 -7.10
C ALA A 395 13.72 -9.29 -7.88
N VAL A 396 12.82 -10.25 -8.03
CA VAL A 396 11.55 -10.08 -8.78
C VAL A 396 10.66 -9.06 -8.07
N GLY A 397 10.60 -9.11 -6.73
CA GLY A 397 9.86 -8.14 -5.91
C GLY A 397 10.39 -6.71 -6.03
N LEU A 398 11.66 -6.55 -6.43
CA LEU A 398 12.36 -5.28 -6.59
C LEU A 398 12.28 -4.69 -8.00
N ALA A 399 12.14 -5.56 -9.01
CA ALA A 399 12.22 -5.18 -10.41
C ALA A 399 11.16 -4.14 -10.80
N VAL A 400 9.90 -4.35 -10.40
CA VAL A 400 8.78 -3.46 -10.76
C VAL A 400 8.93 -2.07 -10.10
N PRO A 401 9.12 -1.93 -8.77
CA PRO A 401 9.33 -0.61 -8.15
C PRO A 401 10.52 0.16 -8.72
N LEU A 402 11.65 -0.51 -8.98
CA LEU A 402 12.84 0.12 -9.56
C LEU A 402 12.60 0.60 -10.99
N ALA A 403 11.95 -0.22 -11.82
CA ALA A 403 11.61 0.15 -13.19
C ALA A 403 10.65 1.34 -13.21
N THR A 404 9.63 1.34 -12.35
CA THR A 404 8.69 2.46 -12.24
C THR A 404 9.38 3.73 -11.75
N LEU A 405 10.22 3.63 -10.71
CA LEU A 405 11.01 4.77 -10.21
C LEU A 405 11.87 5.40 -11.31
N ALA A 406 12.64 4.58 -12.03
CA ALA A 406 13.50 5.05 -13.10
C ALA A 406 12.69 5.62 -14.28
N GLY A 407 11.55 5.00 -14.60
CA GLY A 407 10.63 5.47 -15.64
C GLY A 407 10.01 6.83 -15.29
N SER A 408 9.53 7.01 -14.06
CA SER A 408 8.98 8.27 -13.58
C SER A 408 10.03 9.38 -13.54
N ALA A 409 11.25 9.09 -13.09
CA ALA A 409 12.35 10.05 -13.09
C ALA A 409 12.69 10.54 -14.51
N ARG A 410 12.82 9.61 -15.47
CA ARG A 410 13.04 9.93 -16.89
C ARG A 410 11.86 10.67 -17.52
N GLY A 411 10.63 10.36 -17.11
CA GLY A 411 9.44 11.10 -17.53
C GLY A 411 9.54 12.56 -17.11
N LEU A 412 9.93 12.80 -15.86
CA LEU A 412 10.03 14.14 -15.29
C LEU A 412 11.11 14.98 -15.99
N GLU A 413 12.26 14.39 -16.31
CA GLU A 413 13.31 15.04 -17.13
C GLU A 413 12.80 15.50 -18.51
N ARG A 414 11.72 14.88 -19.00
CA ARG A 414 11.06 15.21 -20.27
C ARG A 414 9.76 15.99 -20.10
N GLY A 415 9.49 16.53 -18.91
CA GLY A 415 8.28 17.30 -18.61
C GLY A 415 7.01 16.45 -18.46
N VAL A 416 7.13 15.13 -18.34
CA VAL A 416 5.99 14.21 -18.15
C VAL A 416 5.97 13.69 -16.71
N ALA A 417 5.01 14.15 -15.92
CA ALA A 417 4.85 13.71 -14.54
C ALA A 417 3.86 12.55 -14.44
N PHE A 418 4.35 11.34 -14.16
CA PHE A 418 3.50 10.19 -13.83
C PHE A 418 3.11 10.23 -12.35
N ARG A 419 1.82 10.48 -12.08
CA ARG A 419 1.28 10.60 -10.71
C ARG A 419 1.08 9.25 -10.01
N ASP A 420 0.90 8.19 -10.79
CA ASP A 420 0.64 6.84 -10.31
C ASP A 420 1.57 5.84 -11.02
N PRO A 421 2.27 4.95 -10.28
CA PRO A 421 2.96 3.80 -10.84
C PRO A 421 2.16 3.01 -11.89
N ALA A 422 0.86 2.81 -11.69
CA ALA A 422 0.02 2.09 -12.63
C ALA A 422 -0.23 2.89 -13.91
N ALA A 423 -0.25 4.23 -13.84
CA ALA A 423 -0.37 5.08 -15.02
C ALA A 423 0.81 4.91 -15.98
N LEU A 424 2.02 4.71 -15.47
CA LEU A 424 3.19 4.40 -16.31
C LEU A 424 3.03 3.07 -17.05
N GLU A 425 2.47 2.05 -16.38
CA GLU A 425 2.20 0.75 -17.01
C GLU A 425 1.13 0.86 -18.10
N LEU A 426 0.04 1.55 -17.80
CA LEU A 426 -1.09 1.77 -18.70
C LEU A 426 -0.67 2.60 -19.92
N ALA A 427 0.12 3.66 -19.72
CA ALA A 427 0.64 4.51 -20.78
C ALA A 427 1.38 3.71 -21.86
N GLY A 428 2.13 2.67 -21.46
CA GLY A 428 2.81 1.77 -22.41
C GLY A 428 1.87 0.91 -23.27
N GLY A 429 0.59 0.78 -22.88
CA GLY A 429 -0.44 0.05 -23.62
C GLY A 429 -1.44 0.94 -24.37
N VAL A 430 -1.33 2.26 -24.26
CA VAL A 430 -2.25 3.20 -24.92
C VAL A 430 -2.07 3.11 -26.44
N ARG A 431 -3.16 2.86 -27.16
CA ARG A 431 -3.20 2.80 -28.63
C ARG A 431 -3.95 3.96 -29.27
N SER A 432 -4.66 4.74 -28.46
CA SER A 432 -5.50 5.84 -28.92
C SER A 432 -5.45 6.95 -27.88
N VAL A 433 -5.27 8.19 -28.34
CA VAL A 433 -5.21 9.38 -27.48
C VAL A 433 -6.32 10.32 -27.94
N ALA A 434 -7.22 10.68 -27.03
CA ALA A 434 -8.19 11.74 -27.23
C ALA A 434 -7.64 13.01 -26.58
N PHE A 435 -7.48 14.07 -27.37
CA PHE A 435 -7.03 15.36 -26.87
C PHE A 435 -8.23 16.24 -26.62
N ASP A 436 -8.26 16.90 -25.45
CA ASP A 436 -9.17 18.01 -25.26
C ASP A 436 -8.73 19.20 -26.12
N LYS A 437 -9.69 19.96 -26.64
CA LYS A 437 -9.38 21.11 -27.48
C LYS A 437 -8.90 22.29 -26.64
N THR A 438 -9.58 22.62 -25.54
CA THR A 438 -9.31 23.85 -24.80
C THR A 438 -8.32 23.58 -23.66
N GLY A 439 -7.07 24.02 -23.81
CA GLY A 439 -6.05 23.90 -22.78
C GLY A 439 -5.17 22.65 -22.90
N THR A 440 -5.28 21.89 -24.00
CA THR A 440 -4.37 20.78 -24.34
C THR A 440 -3.77 20.94 -25.75
N LEU A 441 -4.61 21.04 -26.80
CA LEU A 441 -4.18 21.41 -28.16
C LEU A 441 -3.88 22.91 -28.24
#